data_AF-A0A1E1MVF8-F1
#
_entry.id   AF-A0A1E1MVF8-F1
#
_cell.length_a   1.000
_cell.length_b   1.000
_cell.length_c   1.000
_cell.angle_alpha   90.00
_cell.angle_beta   90.00
_cell.angle_gamma   90.00
#
_symmetry.space_group_name_H-M   'P 1'
#
loop_
_entity.id
_entity.type
_entity.pdbx_description
1 polymer ?
#
loop_
_entity_poly.entity_id
_entity_poly.type
_entity_poly.pdbx_seq_one_letter_code
_entity_poly.pdbx_strand_id
1 'polypeptide(L)'
;MQYQDGPSQSSGLILVNSPADCPLMRLPVELQRIVCQYVMADWRWTKRLHIVRDYEQGDFGTGKFDSPISPARTRRLTYVPCVTRSEDKLALSMTKSWPTQHDSCRGWKAFDCDPPRFQGLYLAISLSCRHMHSEATRLLYSQHSFDLLDIPSAHRFLTQAHREQLNHIQVIWMSAVFDKQSGISANKALSSTYEVSPEMAQINFEQWAAICDVLAKMTGLQKVTMRIHRHVHSGVEQAKIVGLLKDVRVDGEFVVKISGEQ
;
A
#
# COMPACT_ATOMS: atom_id res chain seq x y z
N MET A 1 -13.01 49.96 -35.79
CA MET A 1 -13.07 49.17 -34.53
C MET A 1 -11.97 48.14 -34.60
N GLN A 2 -10.88 48.36 -33.88
CA GLN A 2 -9.81 47.39 -33.71
C GLN A 2 -10.21 46.44 -32.60
N TYR A 3 -10.28 45.14 -32.90
CA TYR A 3 -10.38 44.10 -31.87
C TYR A 3 -9.01 43.97 -31.21
N GLN A 4 -8.94 44.29 -29.92
CA GLN A 4 -7.79 43.93 -29.08
C GLN A 4 -7.93 42.45 -28.72
N ASP A 5 -7.01 41.63 -29.22
CA ASP A 5 -6.79 40.28 -28.72
C ASP A 5 -6.27 40.36 -27.28
N GLY A 6 -7.05 39.83 -26.35
CA GLY A 6 -6.61 39.57 -24.98
C GLY A 6 -5.57 38.44 -24.96
N PRO A 7 -4.67 38.41 -23.95
CA PRO A 7 -3.61 37.42 -23.91
C PRO A 7 -4.19 36.02 -23.75
N SER A 8 -3.90 35.15 -24.72
CA SER A 8 -4.12 33.72 -24.63
C SER A 8 -3.37 33.20 -23.42
N GLN A 9 -4.08 32.81 -22.35
CA GLN A 9 -3.50 31.99 -21.30
C GLN A 9 -3.23 30.61 -21.89
N SER A 10 -2.06 30.45 -22.49
CA SER A 10 -1.48 29.14 -22.76
C SER A 10 -1.38 28.43 -21.41
N SER A 11 -2.23 27.42 -21.21
CA SER A 11 -2.04 26.42 -20.16
C SER A 11 -0.74 25.67 -20.46
N GLY A 12 0.38 26.29 -20.11
CA GLY A 12 1.70 25.72 -20.27
C GLY A 12 1.81 24.52 -19.34
N LEU A 13 1.97 23.34 -19.92
CA LEU A 13 2.55 22.21 -19.21
C LEU A 13 3.88 22.67 -18.63
N ILE A 14 3.93 22.85 -17.31
CA ILE A 14 5.21 23.08 -16.62
C ILE A 14 5.98 21.77 -16.73
N LEU A 15 6.89 21.72 -17.71
CA LEU A 15 7.94 20.71 -17.74
C LEU A 15 8.81 20.96 -16.50
N VAL A 16 8.62 20.12 -15.50
CA VAL A 16 9.40 20.14 -14.27
C VAL A 16 10.81 19.65 -14.64
N ASN A 17 11.72 20.59 -14.88
CA ASN A 17 13.08 20.32 -15.38
C ASN A 17 14.02 19.71 -14.32
N SER A 18 13.59 19.60 -13.06
CA SER A 18 14.31 18.93 -11.97
C SER A 18 13.33 18.29 -10.98
N PRO A 19 13.59 17.08 -10.45
CA PRO A 19 12.76 16.47 -9.41
C PRO A 19 12.51 17.40 -8.19
N ALA A 20 13.44 18.34 -7.93
CA ALA A 20 13.35 19.35 -6.86
C ALA A 20 12.26 20.43 -7.10
N ASP A 21 11.79 20.58 -8.33
CA ASP A 21 10.76 21.56 -8.71
C ASP A 21 9.35 20.99 -8.73
N CYS A 22 9.18 19.70 -8.43
CA CYS A 22 7.88 19.07 -8.27
C CYS A 22 7.31 19.38 -6.87
N PRO A 23 6.16 20.06 -6.74
CA PRO A 23 5.56 20.35 -5.43
C PRO A 23 5.27 19.09 -4.61
N LEU A 24 4.94 17.97 -5.27
CA LEU A 24 4.71 16.68 -4.62
C LEU A 24 5.98 16.17 -3.92
N MET A 25 7.15 16.30 -4.55
CA MET A 25 8.44 15.85 -4.00
C MET A 25 8.92 16.71 -2.82
N ARG A 26 8.31 17.88 -2.60
CA ARG A 26 8.59 18.77 -1.45
C ARG A 26 7.79 18.41 -0.20
N LEU A 27 6.76 17.57 -0.32
CA LEU A 27 5.95 17.15 0.82
C LEU A 27 6.70 16.10 1.66
N PRO A 28 6.40 15.98 2.97
CA PRO A 28 6.81 14.82 3.77
C PRO A 28 6.40 13.49 3.12
N VAL A 29 7.20 12.44 3.34
CA VAL A 29 7.05 11.12 2.71
C VAL A 29 5.66 10.51 2.96
N GLU A 30 5.08 10.76 4.13
CA GLU A 30 3.73 10.34 4.50
C GLU A 30 2.66 10.99 3.61
N LEU A 31 2.80 12.30 3.37
CA LEU A 31 1.88 13.04 2.51
C LEU A 31 2.05 12.65 1.04
N GLN A 32 3.29 12.41 0.59
CA GLN A 32 3.55 11.87 -0.74
C GLN A 32 2.82 10.53 -0.94
N ARG A 33 2.93 9.62 0.04
CA ARG A 33 2.23 8.33 0.03
C ARG A 33 0.72 8.50 -0.08
N ILE A 34 0.14 9.35 0.77
CA ILE A 34 -1.33 9.59 0.81
C ILE A 34 -1.82 10.17 -0.51
N VAL A 35 -1.15 11.20 -1.04
CA VAL A 35 -1.54 11.83 -2.31
C VAL A 35 -1.46 10.83 -3.47
N CYS A 36 -0.36 10.06 -3.56
CA CYS A 36 -0.23 9.05 -4.61
C CYS A 36 -1.30 7.96 -4.49
N GLN A 37 -1.62 7.53 -3.27
CA GLN A 37 -2.70 6.56 -3.02
C GLN A 37 -4.05 7.11 -3.47
N TYR A 38 -4.35 8.37 -3.17
CA TYR A 38 -5.58 9.03 -3.56
C TYR A 38 -5.72 9.14 -5.09
N VAL A 39 -4.67 9.60 -5.78
CA VAL A 39 -4.66 9.69 -7.26
C VAL A 39 -4.86 8.33 -7.90
N MET A 40 -4.17 7.29 -7.41
CA MET A 40 -4.35 5.93 -7.93
C MET A 40 -5.76 5.40 -7.72
N ALA A 41 -6.39 5.71 -6.58
CA ALA A 41 -7.75 5.26 -6.25
C ALA A 41 -8.81 6.03 -7.06
N ASP A 42 -8.72 7.35 -7.12
CA ASP A 42 -9.64 8.23 -7.85
C ASP A 42 -9.66 7.87 -9.33
N TRP A 43 -8.49 7.66 -9.93
CA TRP A 43 -8.38 7.31 -11.35
C TRP A 43 -8.52 5.80 -11.60
N ARG A 44 -8.81 5.04 -10.54
CA ARG A 44 -9.01 3.58 -10.52
C ARG A 44 -7.92 2.82 -11.26
N TRP A 45 -6.68 3.28 -11.11
CA TRP A 45 -5.53 2.64 -11.72
C TRP A 45 -5.23 1.33 -11.02
N THR A 46 -5.43 0.21 -11.72
CA THR A 46 -5.04 -1.10 -11.21
C THR A 46 -3.60 -1.45 -11.57
N LYS A 47 -3.08 -2.52 -10.95
CA LYS A 47 -1.76 -3.08 -11.29
C LYS A 47 -1.66 -3.59 -12.74
N ARG A 48 -2.74 -3.58 -13.52
CA ARG A 48 -2.77 -4.09 -14.91
C ARG A 48 -2.54 -2.98 -15.93
N LEU A 49 -1.75 -3.29 -16.95
CA LEU A 49 -1.52 -2.46 -18.12
C LEU A 49 -1.98 -3.24 -19.35
N HIS A 50 -2.80 -2.62 -20.20
CA HIS A 50 -3.10 -3.16 -21.53
C HIS A 50 -2.25 -2.45 -22.58
N ILE A 51 -1.68 -3.24 -23.49
CA ILE A 51 -1.01 -2.75 -24.68
C ILE A 51 -2.09 -2.45 -25.71
N VAL A 52 -2.16 -1.21 -26.15
CA VAL A 52 -3.13 -0.73 -27.13
C VAL A 52 -2.39 -0.06 -28.28
N ARG A 53 -3.06 0.13 -29.42
CA ARG A 53 -2.48 0.93 -30.51
C ARG A 53 -2.89 2.37 -30.31
N ASP A 54 -1.93 3.27 -30.39
CA ASP A 54 -2.21 4.69 -30.48
C ASP A 54 -2.57 5.00 -31.93
N TYR A 55 -3.79 5.47 -32.13
CA TYR A 55 -4.25 6.01 -33.38
C TYR A 55 -4.40 7.51 -33.14
N GLU A 56 -3.79 8.34 -34.00
CA GLU A 56 -3.97 9.80 -33.91
C GLU A 56 -5.46 10.16 -34.00
N GLN A 57 -5.85 11.21 -33.30
CA GLN A 57 -7.23 11.68 -33.18
C GLN A 57 -7.86 11.85 -34.58
N GLY A 58 -8.84 11.02 -34.91
CA GLY A 58 -9.49 10.98 -36.24
C GLY A 58 -9.37 9.63 -36.97
N ASP A 59 -8.55 8.70 -36.47
CA ASP A 59 -8.33 7.40 -37.09
C ASP A 59 -9.15 6.29 -36.39
N PHE A 60 -10.47 6.46 -36.34
CA PHE A 60 -11.43 5.38 -36.03
C PHE A 60 -11.53 4.38 -37.19
N GLY A 61 -10.40 4.07 -37.83
CA GLY A 61 -10.34 3.28 -39.04
C GLY A 61 -10.85 1.87 -38.81
N THR A 62 -11.79 1.45 -39.65
CA THR A 62 -12.28 0.07 -39.79
C THR A 62 -11.23 -0.87 -40.44
N GLY A 63 -9.98 -0.44 -40.54
CA GLY A 63 -8.90 -1.13 -41.25
C GLY A 63 -8.48 -2.44 -40.60
N LYS A 64 -8.11 -3.42 -41.44
CA LYS A 64 -7.54 -4.72 -41.02
C LYS A 64 -6.09 -4.52 -40.56
N PHE A 65 -5.60 -5.41 -39.68
CA PHE A 65 -4.23 -5.34 -39.14
C PHE A 65 -3.13 -5.27 -40.22
N ASP A 66 -3.36 -5.93 -41.35
CA ASP A 66 -2.40 -6.02 -42.45
C ASP A 66 -2.58 -4.91 -43.50
N SER A 67 -3.48 -3.95 -43.28
CA SER A 67 -3.65 -2.82 -44.18
C SER A 67 -2.39 -1.96 -44.22
N PRO A 68 -1.87 -1.62 -45.42
CA PRO A 68 -0.67 -0.80 -45.55
C PRO A 68 -0.89 0.56 -44.88
N ILE A 69 0.07 0.93 -44.03
CA ILE A 69 0.07 2.19 -43.29
C ILE A 69 0.58 3.26 -44.25
N SER A 70 -0.04 4.45 -44.25
CA SER A 70 0.54 5.59 -44.95
C SER A 70 1.96 5.85 -44.42
N PRO A 71 2.96 6.12 -45.28
CA PRO A 71 4.33 6.40 -44.85
C PRO A 71 4.47 7.63 -43.93
N ALA A 72 3.44 8.48 -43.87
CA ALA A 72 3.35 9.60 -42.93
C ALA A 72 2.89 9.19 -41.52
N ARG A 73 2.48 7.94 -41.30
CA ARG A 73 1.91 7.44 -40.04
C ARG A 73 2.83 6.41 -39.40
N THR A 74 3.17 6.60 -38.13
CA THR A 74 3.82 5.56 -37.32
C THR A 74 2.80 4.81 -36.49
N ARG A 75 2.68 3.48 -36.69
CA ARG A 75 1.99 2.62 -35.71
C ARG A 75 2.76 2.67 -34.41
N ARG A 76 2.17 3.22 -33.34
CA ARG A 76 2.77 3.21 -32.00
C ARG A 76 1.95 2.29 -31.10
N LEU A 77 2.62 1.39 -30.41
CA LEU A 77 2.05 0.71 -29.26
C LEU A 77 2.09 1.70 -28.09
N THR A 78 0.98 1.82 -27.38
CA THR A 78 0.87 2.61 -26.15
C THR A 78 0.30 1.74 -25.05
N TYR A 79 0.49 2.13 -23.80
CA TYR A 79 0.08 1.36 -22.63
C TYR A 79 -0.93 2.16 -21.84
N VAL A 80 -2.03 1.51 -21.43
CA VAL A 80 -3.05 2.17 -20.62
C VAL A 80 -3.34 1.33 -19.37
N PRO A 81 -3.34 1.94 -18.18
CA PRO A 81 -3.86 1.30 -16.96
C PRO A 81 -5.30 0.85 -17.17
N CYS A 82 -5.59 -0.42 -16.90
CA CYS A 82 -6.89 -1.02 -17.15
C CYS A 82 -7.48 -1.64 -15.87
N VAL A 83 -8.80 -1.60 -15.73
CA VAL A 83 -9.54 -2.23 -14.62
C VAL A 83 -10.01 -3.66 -14.93
N THR A 84 -10.22 -3.99 -16.20
CA THR A 84 -10.79 -5.27 -16.65
C THR A 84 -9.70 -6.31 -16.90
N ARG A 85 -9.95 -7.62 -16.68
CA ARG A 85 -9.02 -8.66 -17.17
C ARG A 85 -9.18 -8.79 -18.68
N SER A 86 -8.12 -9.24 -19.35
CA SER A 86 -8.20 -9.60 -20.77
C SER A 86 -9.18 -10.76 -21.00
N GLU A 87 -9.30 -11.68 -20.05
CA GLU A 87 -10.23 -12.83 -20.11
C GLU A 87 -11.71 -12.40 -20.04
N ASP A 88 -12.00 -11.36 -19.26
CA ASP A 88 -13.37 -10.83 -19.08
C ASP A 88 -13.83 -10.04 -20.33
N LYS A 89 -12.91 -9.73 -21.25
CA LYS A 89 -13.22 -9.15 -22.55
C LYS A 89 -12.87 -10.16 -23.63
N LEU A 90 -13.87 -10.90 -24.10
CA LEU A 90 -13.76 -11.76 -25.28
C LEU A 90 -13.02 -11.00 -26.39
N ALA A 91 -11.85 -11.49 -26.80
CA ALA A 91 -11.15 -10.95 -27.96
C ALA A 91 -12.07 -11.13 -29.17
N LEU A 92 -12.76 -10.06 -29.58
CA LEU A 92 -13.68 -10.10 -30.70
C LEU A 92 -12.82 -10.05 -31.96
N SER A 93 -12.28 -11.21 -32.31
CA SER A 93 -11.61 -11.50 -33.58
C SER A 93 -10.28 -10.79 -33.84
N MET A 94 -9.25 -11.56 -34.21
CA MET A 94 -8.03 -11.04 -34.84
C MET A 94 -8.28 -10.33 -36.19
N THR A 95 -9.51 -10.43 -36.74
CA THR A 95 -9.89 -9.88 -38.04
C THR A 95 -10.92 -8.74 -37.98
N LYS A 96 -11.49 -8.42 -36.81
CA LYS A 96 -12.32 -7.22 -36.64
C LYS A 96 -11.45 -6.10 -36.08
N SER A 97 -11.22 -5.09 -36.93
CA SER A 97 -10.63 -3.77 -36.65
C SER A 97 -10.26 -3.52 -35.17
N TRP A 98 -9.01 -3.81 -34.85
CA TRP A 98 -8.34 -3.38 -33.63
C TRP A 98 -8.30 -1.84 -33.61
N PRO A 99 -9.29 -1.16 -33.00
CA PRO A 99 -9.10 -0.61 -31.64
C PRO A 99 -10.32 -0.64 -30.70
N THR A 100 -11.52 -1.05 -31.14
CA THR A 100 -12.78 -0.75 -30.40
C THR A 100 -12.89 -1.40 -29.01
N GLN A 101 -12.20 -2.52 -28.76
CA GLN A 101 -12.27 -3.22 -27.47
C GLN A 101 -11.40 -2.61 -26.37
N HIS A 102 -10.32 -1.93 -26.74
CA HIS A 102 -9.34 -1.39 -25.80
C HIS A 102 -9.62 0.06 -25.42
N ASP A 103 -10.46 0.76 -26.17
CA ASP A 103 -10.93 2.07 -25.74
C ASP A 103 -11.77 1.98 -24.47
N SER A 104 -12.64 0.97 -24.34
CA SER A 104 -13.36 0.71 -23.08
C SER A 104 -12.46 0.17 -21.96
N CYS A 105 -11.16 -0.04 -22.20
CA CYS A 105 -10.20 -0.43 -21.17
C CYS A 105 -9.54 0.78 -20.49
N ARG A 106 -9.65 1.97 -21.05
CA ARG A 106 -9.16 3.19 -20.40
C ARG A 106 -10.01 3.44 -19.16
N GLY A 107 -9.37 3.61 -17.99
CA GLY A 107 -10.07 3.74 -16.70
C GLY A 107 -11.25 4.72 -16.75
N TRP A 108 -11.08 5.90 -17.35
CA TRP A 108 -12.15 6.90 -17.50
C TRP A 108 -13.29 6.47 -18.44
N LYS A 109 -13.01 5.80 -19.57
CA LYS A 109 -14.05 5.26 -20.48
C LYS A 109 -14.85 4.13 -19.84
N ALA A 110 -14.22 3.31 -18.99
CA ALA A 110 -14.90 2.22 -18.29
C ALA A 110 -15.96 2.72 -17.29
N PHE A 111 -15.98 4.02 -16.97
CA PHE A 111 -16.90 4.65 -16.02
C PHE A 111 -17.66 5.83 -16.63
N ASP A 112 -17.78 5.91 -17.96
CA ASP A 112 -18.47 7.00 -18.67
C ASP A 112 -18.04 8.41 -18.22
N CYS A 113 -16.76 8.57 -17.86
CA CYS A 113 -16.18 9.85 -17.47
C CYS A 113 -15.49 10.52 -18.66
N ASP A 114 -15.43 11.85 -18.66
CA ASP A 114 -14.64 12.60 -19.64
C ASP A 114 -13.16 12.22 -19.55
N PRO A 115 -12.44 12.16 -20.69
CA PRO A 115 -11.02 11.91 -20.66
C PRO A 115 -10.32 13.02 -19.87
N PRO A 116 -9.55 12.69 -18.83
CA PRO A 116 -8.86 13.73 -18.07
C PRO A 116 -7.82 14.43 -18.96
N ARG A 117 -7.52 15.69 -18.64
CA ARG A 117 -6.79 16.63 -19.52
C ARG A 117 -5.39 16.14 -19.94
N PHE A 118 -4.80 15.19 -19.23
CA PHE A 118 -3.43 14.70 -19.43
C PHE A 118 -3.34 13.45 -20.32
N GLN A 119 -4.06 13.46 -21.46
CA GLN A 119 -4.02 12.38 -22.45
C GLN A 119 -2.58 12.16 -22.95
N GLY A 120 -2.12 10.90 -22.93
CA GLY A 120 -0.74 10.52 -23.26
C GLY A 120 0.23 10.41 -22.08
N LEU A 121 -0.06 11.05 -20.93
CA LEU A 121 0.80 11.00 -19.74
C LEU A 121 0.32 10.00 -18.68
N TYR A 122 -0.85 9.37 -18.85
CA TYR A 122 -1.44 8.43 -17.88
C TYR A 122 -0.49 7.33 -17.41
N LEU A 123 0.24 6.73 -18.35
CA LEU A 123 1.18 5.68 -18.01
C LEU A 123 2.31 6.23 -17.12
N ALA A 124 2.91 7.35 -17.54
CA ALA A 124 4.00 7.98 -16.80
C ALA A 124 3.53 8.38 -15.39
N ILE A 125 2.36 9.01 -15.26
CA ILE A 125 1.83 9.41 -13.95
C ILE A 125 1.49 8.17 -13.10
N SER A 126 0.87 7.14 -13.68
CA SER A 126 0.55 5.88 -12.99
C SER A 126 1.79 5.18 -12.46
N LEU A 127 2.82 5.05 -13.29
CA LEU A 127 4.10 4.45 -12.89
C LEU A 127 4.79 5.30 -11.81
N SER A 128 4.81 6.63 -11.96
CA SER A 128 5.38 7.54 -10.97
C SER A 128 4.66 7.48 -9.62
N CYS A 129 3.32 7.53 -9.61
CA CYS A 129 2.54 7.40 -8.37
C CYS A 129 2.77 6.05 -7.69
N ARG A 130 2.83 4.95 -8.45
CA ARG A 130 3.16 3.62 -7.91
C ARG A 130 4.55 3.58 -7.30
N HIS A 131 5.53 4.12 -8.02
CA HIS A 131 6.91 4.16 -7.57
C HIS A 131 7.05 4.99 -6.29
N MET A 132 6.56 6.23 -6.28
CA MET A 132 6.57 7.11 -5.10
C MET A 132 5.84 6.47 -3.92
N HIS A 133 4.66 5.91 -4.14
CA HIS A 133 3.92 5.23 -3.07
C HIS A 133 4.70 4.04 -2.51
N SER A 134 5.30 3.22 -3.37
CA SER A 134 6.09 2.05 -2.99
C SER A 134 7.33 2.44 -2.20
N GLU A 135 8.10 3.42 -2.68
CA GLU A 135 9.29 3.91 -2.00
C GLU A 135 8.96 4.58 -0.68
N ALA A 136 7.93 5.43 -0.65
CA ALA A 136 7.47 6.07 0.58
C ALA A 136 7.04 5.03 1.63
N THR A 137 6.30 4.01 1.21
CA THR A 137 5.93 2.89 2.08
C THR A 137 7.17 2.16 2.59
N ARG A 138 8.08 1.77 1.69
CA ARG A 138 9.31 1.06 2.06
C ARG A 138 10.13 1.87 3.06
N LEU A 139 10.33 3.17 2.84
CA LEU A 139 11.08 4.05 3.75
C LEU A 139 10.41 4.12 5.13
N LEU A 140 9.10 4.34 5.19
CA LEU A 140 8.36 4.43 6.46
C LEU A 140 8.49 3.17 7.30
N TYR A 141 8.40 1.99 6.68
CA TYR A 141 8.42 0.72 7.42
C TYR A 141 9.83 0.16 7.66
N SER A 142 10.83 0.51 6.84
CA SER A 142 12.21 0.00 7.00
C SER A 142 13.10 0.86 7.91
N GLN A 143 12.86 2.18 7.98
CA GLN A 143 13.71 3.08 8.77
C GLN A 143 13.35 3.12 10.26
N HIS A 144 12.13 2.75 10.61
CA HIS A 144 11.61 2.92 11.96
C HIS A 144 11.59 1.60 12.73
N SER A 145 11.81 1.71 14.04
CA SER A 145 11.45 0.68 14.99
C SER A 145 10.00 0.90 15.44
N PHE A 146 9.21 -0.16 15.48
CA PHE A 146 7.81 -0.08 15.89
C PHE A 146 7.65 -0.56 17.34
N ASP A 147 7.23 0.33 18.22
CA ASP A 147 6.85 0.01 19.60
C ASP A 147 5.35 -0.33 19.65
N LEU A 148 5.06 -1.60 19.91
CA LEU A 148 3.70 -2.15 20.05
C LEU A 148 3.43 -2.38 21.54
N LEU A 149 2.82 -1.37 22.17
CA LEU A 149 2.77 -1.24 23.63
C LEU A 149 1.72 -2.13 24.32
N ASP A 150 0.70 -2.57 23.58
CA ASP A 150 -0.38 -3.42 24.09
C ASP A 150 -0.88 -4.40 23.02
N ILE A 151 -1.45 -5.53 23.48
CA ILE A 151 -1.92 -6.62 22.61
C ILE A 151 -3.04 -6.15 21.66
N PRO A 152 -4.09 -5.45 22.11
CA PRO A 152 -5.14 -4.96 21.21
C PRO A 152 -4.64 -4.06 20.07
N SER A 153 -3.77 -3.10 20.37
CA SER A 153 -3.20 -2.19 19.37
C SER A 153 -2.27 -2.93 18.42
N ALA A 154 -1.41 -3.80 18.95
CA ALA A 154 -0.53 -4.65 18.15
C ALA A 154 -1.33 -5.54 17.19
N HIS A 155 -2.38 -6.18 17.71
CA HIS A 155 -3.28 -7.02 16.93
C HIS A 155 -3.94 -6.23 15.80
N ARG A 156 -4.51 -5.06 16.11
CA ARG A 156 -5.15 -4.20 15.10
C ARG A 156 -4.15 -3.79 14.01
N PHE A 157 -2.97 -3.30 14.41
CA PHE A 157 -1.94 -2.86 13.45
C PHE A 157 -1.47 -4.00 12.56
N LEU A 158 -1.07 -5.13 13.15
CA LEU A 158 -0.46 -6.25 12.43
C LEU A 158 -1.47 -7.03 11.57
N THR A 159 -2.74 -7.10 11.95
CA THR A 159 -3.75 -7.82 11.16
C THR A 159 -4.38 -6.96 10.05
N GLN A 160 -4.39 -5.63 10.19
CA GLN A 160 -4.96 -4.73 9.20
C GLN A 160 -3.95 -4.27 8.14
N ALA A 161 -2.66 -4.21 8.48
CA ALA A 161 -1.64 -3.81 7.54
C ALA A 161 -1.47 -4.83 6.40
N HIS A 162 -1.29 -4.32 5.17
CA HIS A 162 -1.05 -5.20 4.03
C HIS A 162 0.26 -5.96 4.19
N ARG A 163 0.25 -7.21 3.75
CA ARG A 163 1.39 -8.11 3.95
C ARG A 163 2.70 -7.61 3.34
N GLU A 164 2.62 -6.98 2.16
CA GLU A 164 3.76 -6.36 1.48
C GLU A 164 4.41 -5.27 2.37
N GLN A 165 3.61 -4.50 3.11
CA GLN A 165 4.09 -3.42 4.00
C GLN A 165 4.76 -3.99 5.25
N LEU A 166 4.15 -5.00 5.87
CA LEU A 166 4.70 -5.68 7.04
C LEU A 166 6.06 -6.31 6.75
N ASN A 167 6.24 -6.86 5.54
CA ASN A 167 7.54 -7.43 5.13
C ASN A 167 8.67 -6.39 5.04
N HIS A 168 8.37 -5.09 5.07
CA HIS A 168 9.38 -4.03 5.16
C HIS A 168 9.80 -3.70 6.60
N ILE A 169 9.04 -4.14 7.60
CA ILE A 169 9.37 -3.90 9.01
C ILE A 169 10.57 -4.75 9.40
N GLN A 170 11.61 -4.09 9.89
CA GLN A 170 12.84 -4.72 10.33
C GLN A 170 12.93 -4.87 11.84
N VAL A 171 12.39 -3.92 12.61
CA VAL A 171 12.55 -3.88 14.07
C VAL A 171 11.20 -3.70 14.75
N ILE A 172 10.85 -4.64 15.63
CA ILE A 172 9.65 -4.59 16.48
C ILE A 172 10.05 -4.70 17.94
N TRP A 173 9.46 -3.83 18.75
CA TRP A 173 9.43 -3.94 20.20
C TRP A 173 7.99 -4.14 20.61
N MET A 174 7.73 -5.11 21.47
CA MET A 174 6.38 -5.48 21.85
C MET A 174 6.28 -5.67 23.35
N SER A 175 5.19 -5.18 23.93
CA SER A 175 4.80 -5.45 25.31
C SER A 175 3.47 -6.19 25.31
N ALA A 176 3.43 -7.35 25.95
CA ALA A 176 2.27 -8.21 26.06
C ALA A 176 1.92 -8.40 27.53
N VAL A 177 0.75 -7.90 27.94
CA VAL A 177 0.30 -7.97 29.34
C VAL A 177 -0.91 -8.89 29.42
N PHE A 178 -0.73 -10.00 30.13
CA PHE A 178 -1.75 -10.98 30.51
C PHE A 178 -1.97 -10.97 32.03
N ASP A 179 -1.66 -9.85 32.69
CA ASP A 179 -1.50 -9.74 34.14
C ASP A 179 -2.44 -8.71 34.75
N LYS A 180 -2.78 -8.90 36.02
CA LYS A 180 -3.32 -7.91 36.92
C LYS A 180 -2.14 -7.20 37.60
N GLN A 181 -1.64 -6.10 37.05
CA GLN A 181 -0.61 -5.34 37.75
C GLN A 181 -1.20 -4.70 39.00
N SER A 182 -0.94 -5.24 40.20
CA SER A 182 -1.20 -4.54 41.45
C SER A 182 0.10 -4.03 42.06
N GLY A 183 0.36 -2.73 41.95
CA GLY A 183 1.11 -1.98 42.97
C GLY A 183 2.45 -1.34 42.59
N ILE A 184 2.53 -0.04 42.89
CA ILE A 184 3.70 0.74 43.32
C ILE A 184 4.80 0.98 42.27
N SER A 185 4.55 1.92 41.37
CA SER A 185 5.63 2.74 40.80
C SER A 185 6.02 3.84 41.80
N ALA A 186 7.32 4.06 42.01
CA ALA A 186 7.86 5.18 42.80
C ALA A 186 7.44 6.56 42.26
N ASN A 187 6.93 6.61 41.02
CA ASN A 187 6.29 7.77 40.44
C ASN A 187 4.76 7.56 40.39
N LYS A 188 4.06 8.04 41.42
CA LYS A 188 2.59 8.02 41.56
C LYS A 188 1.80 8.64 40.40
N ALA A 189 2.46 9.32 39.45
CA ALA A 189 1.80 9.99 38.32
C ALA A 189 1.54 9.10 37.09
N LEU A 190 2.06 7.87 37.04
CA LEU A 190 1.96 6.97 35.86
C LEU A 190 1.49 5.54 36.17
N SER A 191 1.04 5.28 37.39
CA SER A 191 0.49 3.98 37.81
C SER A 191 -0.97 3.84 37.35
N SER A 192 -1.21 3.76 36.04
CA SER A 192 -2.47 3.16 35.57
C SER A 192 -2.34 1.64 35.72
N THR A 193 -2.83 1.14 36.86
CA THR A 193 -3.06 -0.26 37.17
C THR A 193 -3.91 -0.89 36.06
N TYR A 194 -3.31 -1.65 35.15
CA TYR A 194 -4.06 -2.50 34.22
C TYR A 194 -4.38 -3.80 34.95
N GLU A 195 -5.62 -3.91 35.45
CA GLU A 195 -6.18 -5.18 35.89
C GLU A 195 -6.81 -5.90 34.70
N VAL A 196 -6.19 -6.99 34.24
CA VAL A 196 -6.77 -7.83 33.18
C VAL A 196 -7.60 -8.93 33.84
N SER A 197 -8.92 -8.94 33.61
CA SER A 197 -9.79 -10.03 34.09
C SER A 197 -9.45 -11.35 33.38
N PRO A 198 -9.79 -12.52 33.93
CA PRO A 198 -9.55 -13.81 33.27
C PRO A 198 -10.16 -13.89 31.86
N GLU A 199 -11.34 -13.31 31.65
CA GLU A 199 -11.98 -13.25 30.32
C GLU A 199 -11.16 -12.40 29.35
N MET A 200 -10.62 -11.27 29.82
CA MET A 200 -9.79 -10.39 29.02
C MET A 200 -8.41 -10.98 28.74
N ALA A 201 -7.86 -11.75 29.68
CA ALA A 201 -6.62 -12.49 29.47
C ALA A 201 -6.79 -13.55 28.37
N GLN A 202 -7.96 -14.19 28.30
CA GLN A 202 -8.28 -15.14 27.24
C GLN A 202 -8.44 -14.44 25.87
N ILE A 203 -9.12 -13.30 25.81
CA ILE A 203 -9.23 -12.49 24.58
C ILE A 203 -7.83 -12.03 24.11
N ASN A 204 -7.00 -11.55 25.05
CA ASN A 204 -5.63 -11.17 24.75
C ASN A 204 -4.82 -12.36 24.23
N PHE A 205 -5.07 -13.58 24.73
CA PHE A 205 -4.41 -14.78 24.24
C PHE A 205 -4.80 -15.12 22.80
N GLU A 206 -6.08 -14.98 22.43
CA GLU A 206 -6.53 -15.18 21.05
C GLU A 206 -5.90 -14.14 20.10
N GLN A 207 -5.87 -12.88 20.52
CA GLN A 207 -5.21 -11.80 19.77
C GLN A 207 -3.70 -12.03 19.65
N TRP A 208 -3.07 -12.52 20.72
CA TRP A 208 -1.66 -12.91 20.74
C TRP A 208 -1.36 -14.03 19.74
N ALA A 209 -2.21 -15.05 19.66
CA ALA A 209 -2.07 -16.10 18.67
C ALA A 209 -2.12 -15.55 17.23
N ALA A 210 -3.04 -14.63 16.94
CA ALA A 210 -3.12 -13.97 15.65
C ALA A 210 -1.89 -13.09 15.36
N ILE A 211 -1.39 -12.35 16.35
CA ILE A 211 -0.13 -11.59 16.25
C ILE A 211 1.02 -12.52 15.89
N CYS A 212 1.18 -13.64 16.62
CA CYS A 212 2.25 -14.60 16.40
C CYS A 212 2.17 -15.22 14.99
N ASP A 213 0.97 -15.54 14.50
CA ASP A 213 0.77 -16.04 13.13
C ASP A 213 1.18 -15.01 12.07
N VAL A 214 0.87 -13.73 12.26
CA VAL A 214 1.33 -12.66 11.36
C VAL A 214 2.86 -12.57 11.37
N LEU A 215 3.46 -12.50 12.57
CA LEU A 215 4.91 -12.41 12.76
C LEU A 215 5.64 -13.62 12.15
N ALA A 216 5.12 -14.84 12.35
CA ALA A 216 5.66 -16.09 11.81
C ALA A 216 5.76 -16.08 10.28
N LYS A 217 4.83 -15.38 9.64
CA LYS A 217 4.86 -15.25 8.20
C LYS A 217 5.90 -14.20 7.78
N MET A 218 6.18 -13.15 8.56
CA MET A 218 6.95 -11.97 8.09
C MET A 218 8.36 -12.36 7.65
N THR A 219 8.86 -11.72 6.59
CA THR A 219 10.14 -12.09 5.95
C THR A 219 11.23 -11.02 6.07
N GLY A 220 10.94 -9.85 6.66
CA GLY A 220 11.88 -8.75 6.78
C GLY A 220 12.43 -8.51 8.19
N LEU A 221 11.98 -9.27 9.19
CA LEU A 221 12.29 -9.02 10.60
C LEU A 221 13.76 -9.29 10.90
N GLN A 222 14.48 -8.25 11.32
CA GLN A 222 15.87 -8.31 11.76
C GLN A 222 15.99 -8.32 13.28
N LYS A 223 15.09 -7.64 13.98
CA LYS A 223 15.07 -7.61 15.45
C LYS A 223 13.66 -7.62 15.99
N VAL A 224 13.40 -8.52 16.93
CA VAL A 224 12.15 -8.56 17.67
C VAL A 224 12.47 -8.66 19.15
N THR A 225 12.00 -7.69 19.94
CA THR A 225 12.10 -7.73 21.40
C THR A 225 10.71 -7.74 22.02
N MET A 226 10.43 -8.74 22.83
CA MET A 226 9.14 -8.91 23.49
C MET A 226 9.30 -8.87 25.00
N ARG A 227 8.44 -8.12 25.67
CA ARG A 227 8.26 -8.17 27.13
C ARG A 227 6.88 -8.73 27.41
N ILE A 228 6.84 -9.89 28.06
CA ILE A 228 5.62 -10.59 28.39
C ILE A 228 5.44 -10.50 29.90
N HIS A 229 4.33 -9.92 30.34
CA HIS A 229 3.91 -9.84 31.74
C HIS A 229 2.76 -10.81 31.94
N ARG A 230 2.89 -11.77 32.86
CA ARG A 230 1.89 -12.82 33.10
C ARG A 230 1.67 -13.05 34.59
N HIS A 231 0.42 -13.02 35.03
CA HIS A 231 0.03 -13.53 36.36
C HIS A 231 -0.22 -15.04 36.35
N VAL A 232 0.05 -15.74 37.45
CA VAL A 232 -0.34 -17.14 37.64
C VAL A 232 -1.87 -17.32 37.55
N HIS A 233 -2.63 -16.34 38.05
CA HIS A 233 -4.10 -16.35 38.06
C HIS A 233 -4.77 -15.89 36.76
N SER A 234 -4.00 -15.55 35.72
CA SER A 234 -4.55 -15.16 34.41
C SER A 234 -5.27 -16.28 33.67
N GLY A 235 -5.10 -17.53 34.10
CA GLY A 235 -5.65 -18.72 33.43
C GLY A 235 -4.90 -19.12 32.14
N VAL A 236 -3.95 -18.32 31.66
CA VAL A 236 -3.23 -18.56 30.40
C VAL A 236 -1.82 -19.02 30.67
N GLU A 237 -1.52 -20.31 30.50
CA GLU A 237 -0.20 -20.92 30.71
C GLU A 237 0.94 -20.23 29.95
N GLN A 238 2.06 -19.95 30.64
CA GLN A 238 3.26 -19.37 30.03
C GLN A 238 3.76 -20.20 28.85
N ALA A 239 3.75 -21.53 28.98
CA ALA A 239 4.16 -22.43 27.91
C ALA A 239 3.33 -22.26 26.63
N LYS A 240 2.03 -21.95 26.77
CA LYS A 240 1.14 -21.67 25.63
C LYS A 240 1.49 -20.32 24.98
N ILE A 241 1.74 -19.29 25.78
CA ILE A 241 2.11 -17.95 25.28
C ILE A 241 3.42 -18.01 24.48
N VAL A 242 4.46 -18.63 25.06
CA VAL A 242 5.77 -18.78 24.43
C VAL A 242 5.72 -19.77 23.27
N GLY A 243 4.92 -20.84 23.39
CA GLY A 243 4.78 -21.85 22.37
C GLY A 243 4.25 -21.32 21.03
N LEU A 244 3.48 -20.23 21.05
CA LEU A 244 3.01 -19.55 19.84
C LEU A 244 4.12 -18.83 19.07
N LEU A 245 5.24 -18.53 19.73
CA LEU A 245 6.39 -17.86 19.10
C LEU A 245 7.31 -18.81 18.34
N LYS A 246 7.09 -20.14 18.43
CA LYS A 246 7.99 -21.15 17.86
C LYS A 246 8.23 -20.99 16.35
N ASP A 247 7.23 -20.46 15.64
CA ASP A 247 7.25 -20.32 14.18
C ASP A 247 7.72 -18.91 13.74
N VAL A 248 7.97 -18.00 14.70
CA VAL A 248 8.45 -16.64 14.42
C VAL A 248 9.90 -16.67 13.96
N ARG A 249 10.14 -16.23 12.72
CA ARG A 249 11.46 -16.15 12.11
C ARG A 249 11.99 -14.72 12.16
N VAL A 250 13.19 -14.57 12.72
CA VAL A 250 13.90 -13.30 12.82
C VAL A 250 15.34 -13.57 12.38
N ASP A 251 15.82 -12.84 11.38
CA ASP A 251 17.14 -13.10 10.80
C ASP A 251 18.29 -12.66 11.72
N GLY A 252 18.03 -11.71 12.62
CA GLY A 252 18.99 -11.19 13.58
C GLY A 252 18.64 -11.56 15.03
N GLU A 253 18.22 -10.56 15.80
CA GLU A 253 18.07 -10.68 17.25
C GLU A 253 16.62 -10.94 17.65
N PHE A 254 16.37 -12.08 18.32
CA PHE A 254 15.06 -12.40 18.89
C PHE A 254 15.16 -12.53 20.42
N VAL A 255 14.59 -11.57 21.14
CA VAL A 255 14.65 -11.50 22.61
C VAL A 255 13.25 -11.56 23.20
N VAL A 256 13.04 -12.50 24.10
CA VAL A 256 11.79 -12.62 24.88
C VAL A 256 12.13 -12.50 26.36
N LYS A 257 11.57 -11.50 27.03
CA LYS A 257 11.66 -11.31 28.48
C LYS A 257 10.30 -11.60 29.10
N ILE A 258 10.25 -12.56 30.01
CA ILE A 258 9.01 -12.92 30.70
C ILE A 258 9.13 -12.48 32.15
N SER A 259 8.12 -11.76 32.62
CA SER A 259 7.97 -11.29 33.99
C SER A 259 6.70 -11.92 34.57
N GLY A 260 6.81 -12.61 35.70
CA GLY A 260 5.68 -13.11 36.45
C GLY A 260 6.12 -13.39 37.88
N GLU A 261 5.27 -13.04 38.86
CA GLU A 261 5.47 -13.46 40.25
C GLU A 261 5.28 -14.98 40.33
N GLN A 262 6.15 -15.64 41.11
CA GLN A 262 6.06 -17.08 41.41
C GLN A 262 4.93 -17.36 42.39
#